data_AF-A0A127PCK9-F1
#
_entry.id   AF-A0A127PCK9-F1
#
_cell.length_a   1.000
_cell.length_b   1.000
_cell.length_c   1.000
_cell.angle_alpha   90.00
_cell.angle_beta   90.00
_cell.angle_gamma   90.00
#
_symmetry.space_group_name_H-M   'P 1'
#
loop_
_entity.id
_entity.type
_entity.pdbx_description
1 polymer ?
#
loop_
_entity_poly.entity_id
_entity_poly.type
_entity_poly.pdbx_seq_one_letter_code
_entity_poly.pdbx_strand_id
1 'polypeptide(L)'
;MQPSSPPLHPLMQQAINASQANDSDTALNLLEQASREEPASPLPHFLTGAELAQLGRMAEAEAAYARAVVLAPDFSIARFELGVLQFVTTRPAIALVTWQPLLELPDTDPLKLFVLGYAELMQDAFDGALRYFEQGMVANTTNPALNGNIRLLIAEIHRTLGTPAPNATTVAEKTADQEEPSDNHFLLSNYNQSRLH
;
A
#
# COMPACT_ATOMS: atom_id res chain seq x y z
N MET A 1 15.76 -17.82 -19.28
CA MET A 1 14.75 -18.32 -18.33
C MET A 1 15.12 -17.77 -16.99
N GLN A 2 14.40 -16.76 -16.49
CA GLN A 2 14.62 -16.29 -15.11
C GLN A 2 14.10 -17.37 -14.16
N PRO A 3 14.79 -17.66 -13.03
CA PRO A 3 14.29 -18.60 -12.05
C PRO A 3 12.94 -18.09 -11.55
N SER A 4 11.92 -18.94 -11.63
CA SER A 4 10.64 -18.70 -10.98
C SER A 4 10.90 -18.42 -9.51
N SER A 5 10.42 -17.27 -9.07
CA SER A 5 10.48 -16.81 -7.70
C SER A 5 10.00 -17.94 -6.75
N PRO A 6 10.74 -18.29 -5.68
CA PRO A 6 10.38 -19.43 -4.82
C PRO A 6 8.99 -19.22 -4.20
N PRO A 7 8.15 -20.26 -4.08
CA PRO A 7 6.80 -20.12 -3.54
C PRO A 7 6.83 -19.47 -2.15
N LEU A 8 5.78 -18.72 -1.81
CA LEU A 8 5.64 -18.15 -0.47
C LEU A 8 5.75 -19.23 0.60
N HIS A 9 6.38 -18.90 1.72
CA HIS A 9 6.42 -19.75 2.88
C HIS A 9 4.98 -20.13 3.30
N PRO A 10 4.67 -21.40 3.63
CA PRO A 10 3.31 -21.85 3.92
C PRO A 10 2.61 -21.04 5.03
N LEU A 11 3.35 -20.66 6.07
CA LEU A 11 2.82 -19.82 7.16
C LEU A 11 2.36 -18.44 6.67
N MET A 12 3.09 -17.83 5.73
CA MET A 12 2.69 -16.54 5.15
C MET A 12 1.46 -16.70 4.27
N GLN A 13 1.36 -17.78 3.49
CA GLN A 13 0.15 -18.03 2.70
C GLN A 13 -1.08 -18.26 3.59
N GLN A 14 -0.94 -19.00 4.69
CA GLN A 14 -2.02 -19.20 5.66
C GLN A 14 -2.39 -17.89 6.36
N ALA A 15 -1.39 -17.06 6.72
CA ALA A 15 -1.65 -15.75 7.31
C ALA A 15 -2.46 -14.85 6.39
N ILE A 16 -2.12 -14.83 5.09
CA ILE A 16 -2.86 -14.07 4.07
C ILE A 16 -4.32 -14.57 4.00
N ASN A 17 -4.53 -15.89 4.02
CA ASN A 17 -5.88 -16.45 3.98
C ASN A 17 -6.69 -16.15 5.27
N ALA A 18 -6.05 -16.22 6.44
CA ALA A 18 -6.68 -15.88 7.72
C ALA A 18 -7.08 -14.39 7.78
N SER A 19 -6.14 -13.54 7.36
CA SER A 19 -6.36 -12.12 7.14
C SER A 19 -7.58 -11.92 6.24
N GLN A 20 -7.65 -12.58 5.07
CA GLN A 20 -8.79 -12.46 4.12
C GLN A 20 -10.13 -12.91 4.71
N ALA A 21 -10.10 -13.79 5.70
CA ALA A 21 -11.27 -14.21 6.45
C ALA A 21 -11.65 -13.26 7.60
N ASN A 22 -10.98 -12.10 7.70
CA ASN A 22 -11.03 -11.16 8.83
C ASN A 22 -10.62 -11.79 10.17
N ASP A 23 -9.83 -12.86 10.13
CA ASP A 23 -9.24 -13.49 11.32
C ASP A 23 -7.83 -12.94 11.56
N SER A 24 -7.78 -11.68 11.98
CA SER A 24 -6.55 -10.94 12.23
C SER A 24 -5.68 -11.56 13.34
N ASP A 25 -6.29 -12.17 14.35
CA ASP A 25 -5.56 -12.84 15.43
C ASP A 25 -4.79 -14.04 14.90
N THR A 26 -5.43 -14.89 14.09
CA THR A 26 -4.75 -16.01 13.43
C THR A 26 -3.68 -15.51 12.46
N ALA A 27 -3.97 -14.47 11.67
CA ALA A 27 -3.00 -13.88 10.74
C ALA A 27 -1.72 -13.41 11.45
N LEU A 28 -1.86 -12.61 12.52
CA LEU A 28 -0.72 -12.10 13.29
C LEU A 28 0.08 -13.22 13.95
N ASN A 29 -0.58 -14.24 14.51
CA ASN A 29 0.09 -15.40 15.10
C ASN A 29 0.89 -16.22 14.07
N LEU A 30 0.36 -16.38 12.85
CA LEU A 30 1.05 -17.06 11.77
C LEU A 30 2.23 -16.26 11.24
N LEU A 31 2.10 -14.93 11.15
CA LEU A 31 3.18 -14.03 10.75
C LEU A 31 4.30 -13.99 11.77
N GLU A 32 3.97 -14.02 13.07
CA GLU A 32 4.98 -14.14 14.13
C GLU A 32 5.76 -15.44 13.99
N GLN A 33 5.08 -16.58 13.77
CA GLN A 33 5.74 -17.86 13.51
C GLN A 33 6.62 -17.81 12.26
N ALA A 34 6.11 -17.25 11.16
CA ALA A 34 6.87 -17.09 9.91
C ALA A 34 8.14 -16.24 10.12
N SER A 35 8.07 -15.19 10.95
CA SER A 35 9.23 -14.34 11.27
C SER A 35 10.30 -15.07 12.08
N ARG A 36 9.93 -16.09 12.86
CA ARG A 36 10.88 -16.92 13.61
C ARG A 36 11.54 -17.98 12.72
N GLU A 37 10.81 -18.51 11.75
CA GLU A 37 11.33 -19.50 10.79
C GLU A 37 12.20 -18.87 9.70
N GLU A 38 11.89 -17.63 9.30
CA GLU A 38 12.64 -16.86 8.33
C GLU A 38 13.10 -15.49 8.89
N PRO A 39 14.03 -15.42 9.86
CA PRO A 39 14.40 -14.17 10.55
C PRO A 39 15.02 -13.09 9.65
N ALA A 40 15.55 -13.48 8.49
CA ALA A 40 16.12 -12.56 7.50
C ALA A 40 15.09 -12.11 6.46
N SER A 41 13.89 -12.69 6.45
CA SER A 41 12.85 -12.36 5.48
C SER A 41 12.15 -11.06 5.88
N PRO A 42 12.09 -10.04 5.01
CA PRO A 42 11.36 -8.82 5.30
C PRO A 42 9.84 -9.03 5.22
N LEU A 43 9.39 -10.12 4.58
CA LEU A 43 8.01 -10.30 4.18
C LEU A 43 7.06 -10.49 5.36
N PRO A 44 7.32 -11.36 6.36
CA PRO A 44 6.46 -11.48 7.54
C PRO A 44 6.22 -10.14 8.25
N HIS A 45 7.27 -9.31 8.34
CA HIS A 45 7.17 -7.98 8.94
C HIS A 45 6.35 -7.01 8.09
N PHE A 46 6.48 -7.04 6.76
CA PHE A 46 5.65 -6.25 5.87
C PHE A 46 4.16 -6.63 5.98
N LEU A 47 3.84 -7.92 5.95
CA LEU A 47 2.47 -8.41 6.09
C LEU A 47 1.90 -8.08 7.49
N THR A 48 2.74 -8.15 8.53
CA THR A 48 2.36 -7.74 9.90
C THR A 48 2.03 -6.26 9.95
N GLY A 49 2.83 -5.41 9.28
CA GLY A 49 2.56 -3.99 9.16
C GLY A 49 1.22 -3.71 8.47
N ALA A 50 0.92 -4.42 7.39
CA ALA A 50 -0.34 -4.28 6.67
C ALA A 50 -1.56 -4.66 7.53
N GLU A 51 -1.48 -5.80 8.21
CA GLU A 51 -2.55 -6.26 9.12
C GLU A 51 -2.79 -5.26 10.26
N LEU A 52 -1.71 -4.79 10.90
CA LEU A 52 -1.81 -3.84 12.01
C LEU A 52 -2.33 -2.47 11.56
N ALA A 53 -1.99 -2.03 10.34
CA ALA A 53 -2.51 -0.79 9.77
C ALA A 53 -4.02 -0.88 9.52
N GLN A 54 -4.51 -2.01 9.00
CA GLN A 54 -5.95 -2.26 8.82
C GLN A 54 -6.71 -2.25 10.15
N LEU A 55 -6.09 -2.77 11.21
CA LEU A 55 -6.63 -2.74 12.58
C LEU A 55 -6.54 -1.35 13.25
N GLY A 56 -5.95 -0.35 12.60
CA GLY A 56 -5.73 0.98 13.16
C GLY A 56 -4.62 1.04 14.22
N ARG A 57 -3.84 -0.02 14.39
CA ARG A 57 -2.72 -0.12 15.35
C ARG A 57 -1.46 0.54 14.77
N MET A 58 -1.57 1.84 14.48
CA MET A 58 -0.61 2.60 13.66
C MET A 58 0.83 2.55 14.18
N ALA A 59 1.04 2.65 15.51
CA ALA A 59 2.41 2.63 16.07
C ALA A 59 3.10 1.27 15.86
N GLU A 60 2.34 0.17 15.96
CA GLU A 60 2.87 -1.19 15.79
C GLU A 60 3.07 -1.50 14.32
N ALA A 61 2.17 -1.03 13.45
CA ALA A 61 2.32 -1.10 12.00
C ALA A 61 3.61 -0.41 11.53
N GLU A 62 3.88 0.80 12.06
CA GLU A 62 5.10 1.54 11.72
C GLU A 62 6.36 0.77 12.12
N ALA A 63 6.37 0.18 13.32
CA ALA A 63 7.48 -0.65 13.78
C ALA A 63 7.68 -1.87 12.87
N ALA A 64 6.61 -2.55 12.46
CA ALA A 64 6.67 -3.71 11.59
C ALA A 64 7.18 -3.35 10.18
N TYR A 65 6.65 -2.30 9.55
CA TYR A 65 7.16 -1.82 8.27
C TYR A 65 8.62 -1.34 8.35
N ALA A 66 8.99 -0.64 9.42
CA ALA A 66 10.38 -0.23 9.63
C ALA A 66 11.33 -1.45 9.71
N ARG A 67 10.89 -2.56 10.32
CA ARG A 67 11.67 -3.81 10.30
C ARG A 67 11.79 -4.41 8.90
N ALA A 68 10.73 -4.43 8.12
CA ALA A 68 10.80 -4.87 6.73
C ALA A 68 11.80 -4.04 5.91
N VAL A 69 11.79 -2.72 6.08
CA VAL A 69 12.73 -1.79 5.39
C VAL A 69 14.18 -1.97 5.86
N VAL A 70 14.40 -2.27 7.14
CA VAL A 70 15.76 -2.55 7.66
C VAL A 70 16.31 -3.87 7.09
N LEU A 71 15.47 -4.90 6.99
CA LEU A 71 15.87 -6.22 6.47
C LEU A 71 16.09 -6.20 4.96
N ALA A 72 15.29 -5.43 4.22
CA ALA A 72 15.42 -5.25 2.79
C ALA A 72 15.30 -3.77 2.41
N PRO A 73 16.43 -3.03 2.39
CA PRO A 73 16.46 -1.62 2.01
C PRO A 73 16.02 -1.33 0.58
N ASP A 74 15.89 -2.33 -0.28
CA ASP A 74 15.38 -2.25 -1.66
C ASP A 74 13.90 -2.63 -1.77
N PHE A 75 13.23 -2.98 -0.65
CA PHE A 75 11.82 -3.34 -0.64
C PHE A 75 10.93 -2.10 -0.74
N SER A 76 10.83 -1.56 -1.95
CA SER A 76 10.21 -0.27 -2.25
C SER A 76 8.78 -0.13 -1.73
N ILE A 77 7.95 -1.18 -1.82
CA ILE A 77 6.58 -1.13 -1.32
C ILE A 77 6.51 -1.02 0.21
N ALA A 78 7.37 -1.72 0.96
CA ALA A 78 7.40 -1.60 2.42
C ALA A 78 7.83 -0.19 2.85
N ARG A 79 8.80 0.41 2.13
CA ARG A 79 9.20 1.80 2.34
C ARG A 79 8.06 2.77 1.98
N PHE A 80 7.33 2.49 0.91
CA PHE A 80 6.19 3.30 0.51
C PHE A 80 5.13 3.33 1.61
N GLU A 81 4.66 2.16 2.07
CA GLU A 81 3.65 2.06 3.13
C GLU A 81 4.12 2.65 4.46
N LEU A 82 5.41 2.52 4.81
CA LEU A 82 5.98 3.19 5.97
C LEU A 82 5.82 4.71 5.90
N GLY A 83 6.15 5.31 4.75
CA GLY A 83 5.99 6.75 4.56
C GLY A 83 4.52 7.17 4.52
N VAL A 84 3.61 6.37 3.95
CA VAL A 84 2.16 6.65 3.98
C VAL A 84 1.70 6.73 5.43
N LEU A 85 2.10 5.75 6.24
CA LEU A 85 1.74 5.70 7.66
C LEU A 85 2.28 6.90 8.43
N GLN A 86 3.52 7.32 8.16
CA GLN A 86 4.12 8.53 8.74
C GLN A 86 3.39 9.80 8.31
N PHE A 87 2.96 9.86 7.04
CA PHE A 87 2.22 10.99 6.49
C PHE A 87 0.86 11.15 7.19
N VAL A 88 0.05 10.09 7.23
CA VAL A 88 -1.30 10.13 7.84
C VAL A 88 -1.27 10.29 9.35
N THR A 89 -0.18 9.89 10.02
CA THR A 89 0.02 10.11 11.46
C THR A 89 0.70 11.45 11.76
N THR A 90 0.49 12.46 10.92
CA THR A 90 0.91 13.86 11.09
C THR A 90 2.43 14.09 11.16
N ARG A 91 3.21 13.19 10.55
CA ARG A 91 4.68 13.31 10.43
C ARG A 91 5.13 13.35 8.95
N PRO A 92 4.57 14.26 8.11
CA PRO A 92 4.79 14.23 6.67
C PRO A 92 6.23 14.61 6.27
N ALA A 93 6.94 15.40 7.09
CA ALA A 93 8.37 15.64 6.91
C ALA A 93 9.22 14.35 7.05
N ILE A 94 8.84 13.45 7.97
CA ILE A 94 9.52 12.15 8.11
C ILE A 94 9.19 11.27 6.91
N ALA A 95 7.94 11.27 6.45
CA ALA A 95 7.53 10.51 5.27
C ALA A 95 8.37 10.85 4.04
N LEU A 96 8.63 12.15 3.77
CA LEU A 96 9.51 12.55 2.66
C LEU A 96 10.93 12.00 2.78
N VAL A 97 11.50 12.00 3.99
CA VAL A 97 12.84 11.43 4.21
C VAL A 97 12.81 9.92 3.98
N THR A 98 11.80 9.24 4.53
CA THR A 98 11.60 7.79 4.32
C THR A 98 11.48 7.44 2.85
N TRP A 99 10.77 8.26 2.07
CA TRP A 99 10.55 8.06 0.64
C TRP A 99 11.68 8.54 -0.26
N GLN A 100 12.70 9.23 0.24
CA GLN A 100 13.80 9.74 -0.59
C GLN A 100 14.38 8.69 -1.56
N PRO A 101 14.62 7.42 -1.17
CA PRO A 101 15.12 6.40 -2.09
C PRO A 101 14.14 6.05 -3.22
N LEU A 102 12.84 6.25 -3.05
CA LEU A 102 11.83 5.99 -4.09
C LEU A 102 11.87 7.04 -5.21
N LEU A 103 12.47 8.21 -4.97
CA LEU A 103 12.66 9.24 -5.99
C LEU A 103 13.71 8.83 -7.04
N GLU A 104 14.55 7.83 -6.74
CA GLU A 104 15.54 7.27 -7.67
C GLU A 104 14.96 6.21 -8.61
N LEU A 105 13.70 5.80 -8.41
CA LEU A 105 13.02 4.88 -9.33
C LEU A 105 12.78 5.56 -10.70
N PRO A 106 12.52 4.78 -11.77
CA PRO A 106 12.17 5.34 -13.08
C PRO A 106 11.01 6.33 -12.98
N ASP A 107 11.00 7.35 -13.85
CA ASP A 107 9.94 8.37 -13.85
C ASP A 107 8.53 7.81 -14.13
N THR A 108 8.46 6.63 -14.71
CA THR A 108 7.22 5.89 -14.96
C THR A 108 6.86 4.92 -13.84
N ASP A 109 7.67 4.82 -12.79
CA ASP A 109 7.40 3.93 -11.66
C ASP A 109 6.24 4.49 -10.82
N PRO A 110 5.20 3.70 -10.54
CA PRO A 110 4.04 4.18 -9.80
C PRO A 110 4.38 4.67 -8.40
N LEU A 111 5.33 4.06 -7.69
CA LEU A 111 5.68 4.48 -6.33
C LEU A 111 6.34 5.85 -6.34
N LYS A 112 7.20 6.14 -7.32
CA LYS A 112 7.79 7.48 -7.49
C LYS A 112 6.71 8.52 -7.79
N LEU A 113 5.82 8.21 -8.73
CA LEU A 113 4.71 9.09 -9.09
C LEU A 113 3.83 9.40 -7.87
N PHE A 114 3.49 8.40 -7.07
CA PHE A 114 2.74 8.63 -5.83
C PHE A 114 3.49 9.48 -4.81
N VAL A 115 4.80 9.24 -4.60
CA VAL A 115 5.63 10.07 -3.71
C VAL A 115 5.65 11.53 -4.17
N LEU A 116 5.77 11.78 -5.48
CA LEU A 116 5.68 13.13 -6.04
C LEU A 116 4.30 13.75 -5.78
N GLY A 117 3.22 12.97 -5.90
CA GLY A 117 1.87 13.41 -5.56
C GLY A 117 1.72 13.84 -4.09
N TYR A 118 2.27 13.05 -3.15
CA TYR A 118 2.29 13.41 -1.73
C TYR A 118 3.16 14.66 -1.46
N ALA A 119 4.29 14.82 -2.15
CA ALA A 119 5.16 15.98 -2.00
C ALA A 119 4.50 17.28 -2.48
N GLU A 120 3.73 17.24 -3.56
CA GLU A 120 2.89 18.35 -4.01
C GLU A 120 1.76 18.63 -3.02
N LEU A 121 1.13 17.59 -2.47
CA LEU A 121 0.06 17.73 -1.48
C LEU A 121 0.53 18.47 -0.22
N MET A 122 1.75 18.23 0.26
CA MET A 122 2.30 18.98 1.40
C MET A 122 2.51 20.48 1.13
N GLN A 123 2.58 20.87 -0.14
CA GLN A 123 2.76 22.25 -0.57
C GLN A 123 1.41 22.90 -0.93
N ASP A 124 0.29 22.25 -0.62
CA ASP A 124 -1.06 22.63 -1.04
C ASP A 124 -1.21 22.78 -2.57
N ALA A 125 -0.30 22.14 -3.34
CA ALA A 125 -0.28 22.16 -4.79
C ALA A 125 -1.20 21.05 -5.35
N PHE A 126 -2.51 21.20 -5.12
CA PHE A 126 -3.49 20.15 -5.40
C PHE A 126 -3.54 19.70 -6.86
N ASP A 127 -3.42 20.62 -7.84
CA ASP A 127 -3.35 20.27 -9.26
C ASP A 127 -2.11 19.41 -9.58
N GLY A 128 -1.00 19.69 -8.89
CA GLY A 128 0.23 18.90 -8.90
C GLY A 128 -0.01 17.48 -8.40
N ALA A 129 -0.57 17.39 -7.20
CA ALA A 129 -0.86 16.15 -6.51
C ALA A 129 -1.78 15.24 -7.34
N LEU A 130 -2.92 15.77 -7.79
CA LEU A 130 -3.92 15.04 -8.58
C LEU A 130 -3.31 14.42 -9.84
N ARG A 131 -2.54 15.20 -10.60
CA ARG A 131 -1.90 14.73 -11.84
C ARG A 131 -0.94 13.58 -11.58
N TYR A 132 -0.10 13.69 -10.56
CA TYR A 132 0.86 12.63 -10.23
C TYR A 132 0.18 11.37 -9.71
N PHE A 133 -0.86 11.52 -8.89
CA PHE A 133 -1.68 10.39 -8.43
C PHE A 133 -2.37 9.67 -9.59
N GLU A 134 -2.96 10.41 -10.52
CA GLU A 134 -3.57 9.83 -11.73
C GLU A 134 -2.54 9.08 -12.60
N GLN A 135 -1.38 9.68 -12.86
CA GLN A 135 -0.31 9.04 -13.62
C GLN A 135 0.20 7.78 -12.93
N GLY A 136 0.41 7.83 -11.61
CA GLY A 136 0.83 6.69 -10.82
C GLY A 136 -0.20 5.56 -10.87
N MET A 137 -1.50 5.87 -10.84
CA MET A 137 -2.55 4.87 -10.96
C MET A 137 -2.58 4.21 -12.34
N VAL A 138 -2.34 4.97 -13.41
CA VAL A 138 -2.22 4.42 -14.77
C VAL A 138 -0.99 3.53 -14.90
N ALA A 139 0.13 3.93 -14.31
CA ALA A 139 1.37 3.16 -14.32
C ALA A 139 1.29 1.88 -13.45
N ASN A 140 0.51 1.92 -12.37
CA ASN A 140 0.39 0.82 -11.44
C ASN A 140 -0.56 -0.26 -11.95
N THR A 141 -0.01 -1.20 -12.71
CA THR A 141 -0.73 -2.39 -13.21
C THR A 141 -0.52 -3.62 -12.33
N THR A 142 0.46 -3.59 -11.43
CA THR A 142 0.92 -4.76 -10.66
C THR A 142 0.36 -4.81 -9.23
N ASN A 143 -0.06 -3.69 -8.66
CA ASN A 143 -0.72 -3.64 -7.35
C ASN A 143 -1.99 -2.77 -7.35
N PRO A 144 -3.10 -3.24 -7.95
CA PRO A 144 -4.38 -2.50 -7.99
C PRO A 144 -4.91 -1.98 -6.65
N ALA A 145 -4.59 -2.64 -5.54
CA ALA A 145 -5.00 -2.23 -4.19
C ALA A 145 -4.53 -0.82 -3.86
N LEU A 146 -3.29 -0.50 -4.25
CA LEU A 146 -2.69 0.80 -4.01
C LEU A 146 -3.45 1.91 -4.75
N ASN A 147 -4.02 1.60 -5.93
CA ASN A 147 -4.85 2.56 -6.67
C ASN A 147 -6.15 2.88 -5.91
N GLY A 148 -6.71 1.94 -5.15
CA GLY A 148 -7.88 2.19 -4.30
C GLY A 148 -7.61 3.26 -3.23
N ASN A 149 -6.51 3.12 -2.50
CA ASN A 149 -6.08 4.09 -1.49
C ASN A 149 -5.86 5.49 -2.09
N ILE A 150 -5.23 5.55 -3.27
CA ILE A 150 -4.99 6.81 -3.98
C ILE A 150 -6.29 7.45 -4.49
N ARG A 151 -7.28 6.66 -4.95
CA ARG A 151 -8.61 7.20 -5.33
C ARG A 151 -9.33 7.87 -4.17
N LEU A 152 -9.26 7.29 -2.97
CA LEU A 152 -9.85 7.89 -1.77
C LEU A 152 -9.19 9.24 -1.47
N LEU A 153 -7.87 9.33 -1.61
CA LEU A 153 -7.13 10.59 -1.44
C LEU A 153 -7.52 11.63 -2.50
N ILE A 154 -7.62 11.25 -3.77
CA ILE A 154 -8.10 12.12 -4.87
C ILE A 154 -9.50 12.66 -4.56
N ALA A 155 -10.44 11.79 -4.16
CA ALA A 155 -11.81 12.19 -3.82
C ALA A 155 -11.84 13.19 -2.67
N GLU A 156 -10.99 13.01 -1.67
CA GLU A 156 -10.87 13.91 -0.52
C GLU A 156 -10.28 15.28 -0.91
N ILE A 157 -9.30 15.31 -1.82
CA ILE A 157 -8.78 16.56 -2.38
C ILE A 157 -9.89 17.32 -3.12
N HIS A 158 -10.65 16.65 -3.98
CA HIS A 158 -11.78 17.27 -4.69
C HIS A 158 -12.84 17.82 -3.74
N ARG A 159 -13.18 17.07 -2.69
CA ARG A 159 -14.10 17.50 -1.64
C ARG A 159 -13.61 18.77 -0.94
N THR A 160 -12.32 18.84 -0.64
CA THR A 160 -11.67 20.00 -0.01
C THR A 160 -11.72 21.23 -0.92
N LEU A 161 -11.52 21.04 -2.23
CA LEU A 161 -11.58 22.10 -3.23
C LEU A 161 -13.02 22.53 -3.61
N GLY A 162 -14.04 21.79 -3.16
CA GLY A 162 -15.43 21.99 -3.61
C GLY A 162 -15.64 21.71 -5.10
N THR A 163 -14.77 20.87 -5.69
CA THR A 163 -14.84 20.51 -7.11
C THR A 163 -15.44 19.10 -7.25
N PRO A 164 -16.17 18.82 -8.35
CA PRO A 164 -16.66 17.47 -8.59
C PRO A 164 -15.47 16.52 -8.77
N ALA A 165 -15.46 15.42 -8.00
CA ALA A 165 -14.49 14.37 -8.21
C ALA A 165 -14.63 13.78 -9.62
N PRO A 166 -13.53 13.44 -10.30
CA PRO A 166 -13.59 12.77 -11.59
C PRO A 166 -14.34 11.45 -11.38
N ASN A 167 -15.45 11.29 -12.12
CA ASN A 167 -16.49 10.25 -12.08
C ASN A 167 -17.83 10.61 -11.42
N ALA A 168 -18.08 11.86 -11.01
CA ALA A 168 -19.45 12.30 -10.66
C ALA A 168 -20.41 12.40 -11.88
N THR A 169 -19.92 12.20 -13.10
CA THR A 169 -20.71 12.29 -14.33
C THR A 169 -20.50 11.05 -15.22
N THR A 170 -20.96 9.86 -14.77
CA THR A 170 -21.50 8.73 -15.58
C THR A 170 -21.39 7.40 -14.83
N VAL A 171 -22.14 7.22 -13.73
CA VAL A 171 -22.59 5.89 -13.27
C VAL A 171 -24.01 6.02 -12.69
N ALA A 172 -24.89 6.68 -13.43
CA ALA A 172 -26.33 6.56 -13.19
C ALA A 172 -26.89 5.52 -14.17
N GLU A 173 -26.40 4.29 -14.10
CA GLU A 173 -27.10 3.11 -14.64
C GLU A 173 -26.44 1.82 -14.15
N LYS A 174 -27.20 1.09 -13.32
CA LYS A 174 -27.01 -0.31 -12.87
C LYS A 174 -25.76 -0.65 -12.06
N THR A 175 -25.94 -0.64 -10.73
CA THR A 175 -25.93 -1.86 -9.92
C THR A 175 -26.58 -1.58 -8.57
N ALA A 176 -27.83 -2.01 -8.42
CA ALA A 176 -28.37 -2.36 -7.12
C ALA A 176 -27.82 -3.75 -6.76
N ASP A 177 -27.53 -3.94 -5.47
CA ASP A 177 -27.19 -5.22 -4.83
C ASP A 177 -25.87 -5.87 -5.27
N GLN A 178 -24.74 -5.22 -4.98
CA GLN A 178 -23.53 -5.93 -4.57
C GLN A 178 -22.93 -5.14 -3.39
N GLU A 179 -22.96 -5.75 -2.20
CA GLU A 179 -22.08 -5.32 -1.11
C GLU A 179 -20.65 -5.45 -1.63
N GLU A 180 -20.01 -4.31 -1.94
CA GLU A 180 -18.58 -4.26 -2.25
C GLU A 180 -17.84 -4.96 -1.10
N PRO A 181 -17.12 -6.07 -1.36
CA PRO A 181 -16.34 -6.72 -0.33
C PRO A 181 -15.29 -5.72 0.15
N SER A 182 -15.18 -5.53 1.47
CA SER A 182 -14.29 -4.54 2.09
C SER A 182 -12.93 -4.46 1.38
N ASP A 183 -12.72 -3.37 0.64
CA ASP A 183 -11.53 -3.08 -0.19
C ASP A 183 -10.20 -3.12 0.59
N ASN A 184 -10.27 -3.20 1.91
CA ASN A 184 -9.13 -3.16 2.82
C ASN A 184 -8.19 -4.35 2.69
N HIS A 185 -8.61 -5.47 2.10
CA HIS A 185 -7.87 -6.74 2.12
C HIS A 185 -6.88 -6.98 0.96
N PHE A 186 -6.85 -6.05 0.00
CA PHE A 186 -6.38 -6.37 -1.35
C PHE A 186 -4.84 -6.35 -1.51
N LEU A 187 -4.10 -5.73 -0.58
CA LEU A 187 -2.62 -5.65 -0.60
C LEU A 187 -1.95 -7.02 -0.54
N LEU A 188 -2.52 -7.96 0.22
CA LEU A 188 -1.97 -9.30 0.42
C LEU A 188 -2.27 -10.23 -0.76
N SER A 189 -3.44 -10.07 -1.38
CA SER A 189 -3.87 -10.83 -2.56
C SER A 189 -3.01 -10.51 -3.79
N ASN A 190 -2.56 -9.26 -3.93
CA ASN A 190 -1.76 -8.83 -5.08
C ASN A 190 -0.26 -9.15 -4.97
N TYR A 191 0.31 -9.26 -3.76
CA TYR A 191 1.70 -9.71 -3.60
C TYR A 191 1.94 -11.08 -4.27
N ASN A 192 0.92 -11.94 -4.27
CA ASN A 192 0.94 -13.21 -5.00
C ASN A 192 0.84 -13.06 -6.52
N GLN A 193 0.10 -12.07 -7.03
CA GLN A 193 -0.09 -11.86 -8.48
C GLN A 193 1.10 -11.14 -9.13
N SER A 194 1.75 -10.21 -8.42
CA SER A 194 2.94 -9.49 -8.90
C SER A 194 4.19 -10.37 -9.05
N ARG A 195 4.16 -11.63 -8.58
CA ARG A 195 5.25 -12.60 -8.77
C ARG A 195 5.10 -13.48 -10.01
N LEU A 196 4.01 -13.33 -10.76
CA LEU A 196 3.70 -14.16 -11.94
C LEU A 196 4.11 -13.52 -13.28
N HIS A 197 4.74 -12.35 -13.29
CA HIS A 197 5.14 -11.65 -14.52
C HIS A 197 6.58 -11.16 -14.45
#